data_AF-A0AAV3XN79-F1
#
_entry.id   AF-A0AAV3XN79-F1
#
_cell.length_a   1.000
_cell.length_b   1.000
_cell.length_c   1.000
_cell.angle_alpha   90.00
_cell.angle_beta   90.00
_cell.angle_gamma   90.00
#
_symmetry.space_group_name_H-M   'P 1'
#
loop_
_entity.id
_entity.type
_entity.pdbx_description
1 polymer ?
#
loop_
_entity_poly.entity_id
_entity_poly.type
_entity_poly.pdbx_seq_one_letter_code
_entity_poly.pdbx_strand_id
1 'polypeptide(L)'
;MLLAQSFGGARWWWSYAISQSIDTYKETGKGLRQSALNDLLPGWKKAEETKWIGDCYSKILPDVNRHLKTVYKKLFDGRGRFPRFK
;
A
#
# COMPACT_ATOMS: atom_id res chain seq x y z
N MET A 1 -12.75 -16.35 -11.06
CA MET A 1 -13.30 -15.19 -10.31
C MET A 1 -12.42 -14.72 -9.13
N LEU A 2 -11.52 -15.54 -8.52
CA LEU A 2 -10.66 -15.08 -7.41
C LEU A 2 -9.55 -14.07 -7.79
N LEU A 3 -8.97 -14.17 -9.00
CA LEU A 3 -7.87 -13.31 -9.42
C LEU A 3 -8.27 -11.84 -9.51
N ALA A 4 -9.46 -11.53 -10.04
CA ALA A 4 -9.93 -10.16 -10.18
C ALA A 4 -10.13 -9.46 -8.82
N GLN A 5 -10.67 -10.17 -7.83
CA GLN A 5 -10.81 -9.66 -6.46
C GLN A 5 -9.44 -9.47 -5.79
N SER A 6 -8.53 -10.41 -6.03
CA SER A 6 -7.14 -10.37 -5.56
C SER A 6 -6.39 -9.14 -6.10
N PHE A 7 -6.48 -8.88 -7.41
CA PHE A 7 -5.88 -7.70 -8.03
C PHE A 7 -6.59 -6.40 -7.61
N GLY A 8 -7.91 -6.43 -7.42
CA GLY A 8 -8.69 -5.30 -6.91
C GLY A 8 -8.21 -4.86 -5.52
N GLY A 9 -8.02 -5.82 -4.61
CA GLY A 9 -7.49 -5.59 -3.27
C GLY A 9 -6.06 -5.04 -3.26
N ALA A 10 -5.18 -5.64 -4.06
CA ALA A 10 -3.79 -5.17 -4.20
C ALA A 10 -3.72 -3.73 -4.75
N ARG A 11 -4.51 -3.44 -5.80
CA ARG A 11 -4.56 -2.12 -6.44
C ARG A 11 -5.10 -1.07 -5.48
N TRP A 12 -6.17 -1.39 -4.76
CA TRP A 12 -6.75 -0.48 -3.79
C TRP A 12 -5.75 -0.17 -2.66
N TRP A 13 -5.11 -1.20 -2.08
CA TRP A 13 -4.11 -1.02 -1.03
C TRP A 13 -2.92 -0.18 -1.50
N TRP A 14 -2.48 -0.40 -2.75
CA TRP A 14 -1.44 0.39 -3.38
C TRP A 14 -1.83 1.87 -3.50
N SER A 15 -3.05 2.16 -3.97
CA SER A 15 -3.60 3.52 -4.03
C SER A 15 -3.68 4.18 -2.67
N TYR A 16 -4.17 3.46 -1.66
CA TYR A 16 -4.27 3.96 -0.30
C TYR A 16 -2.90 4.28 0.30
N ALA A 17 -1.95 3.34 0.21
CA ALA A 17 -0.59 3.52 0.72
C ALA A 17 0.12 4.74 0.09
N ILE A 18 -0.07 4.96 -1.21
CA ILE A 18 0.51 6.12 -1.90
C ILE A 18 -0.20 7.41 -1.50
N SER A 19 -1.54 7.44 -1.44
CA SER A 19 -2.28 8.61 -0.99
C SER A 19 -1.79 9.05 0.39
N GLN A 20 -1.69 8.09 1.31
CA GLN A 20 -1.23 8.36 2.67
C GLN A 20 0.22 8.84 2.72
N SER A 21 1.07 8.30 1.84
CA SER A 21 2.45 8.75 1.73
C SER A 21 2.58 10.15 1.15
N ILE A 22 1.72 10.53 0.22
CA ILE A 22 1.67 11.87 -0.35
C ILE A 22 1.22 12.86 0.73
N ASP A 23 0.17 12.53 1.47
CA ASP A 23 -0.36 13.42 2.51
C ASP A 23 0.66 13.62 3.64
N THR A 24 1.27 12.54 4.14
CA THR A 24 2.35 12.66 5.12
C THR A 24 3.57 13.39 4.57
N TYR A 25 3.91 13.22 3.29
CA TYR A 25 5.00 13.95 2.65
C TYR A 25 4.70 15.45 2.57
N LYS A 26 3.46 15.85 2.29
CA LYS A 26 3.04 17.26 2.31
C LYS A 26 3.15 17.87 3.71
N GLU A 27 2.80 17.11 4.75
CA GLU A 27 2.80 17.60 6.13
C GLU A 27 4.20 17.66 6.76
N THR A 28 5.01 16.62 6.57
CA THR A 28 6.30 16.47 7.27
C THR A 28 7.53 16.60 6.39
N GLY A 29 7.35 16.71 5.06
CA GLY A 29 8.44 16.68 4.09
C GLY A 29 9.14 15.32 3.99
N LYS A 30 8.62 14.28 4.66
CA LYS A 30 9.18 12.93 4.73
C LYS A 30 8.16 11.93 4.23
N GLY A 31 8.58 11.04 3.34
CA GLY A 31 7.71 9.97 2.85
C GLY A 31 7.35 8.98 3.95
N LEU A 32 6.20 8.31 3.83
CA LEU A 32 5.82 7.23 4.73
C LEU A 32 6.82 6.07 4.62
N ARG A 33 7.30 5.58 5.75
CA ARG A 33 8.15 4.38 5.81
C ARG A 33 7.29 3.12 5.82
N GLN A 34 7.89 2.00 5.41
CA GLN A 34 7.22 0.70 5.43
C GLN A 34 6.74 0.29 6.83
N SER A 35 7.43 0.72 7.89
CA SER A 35 6.97 0.51 9.27
C SER A 35 5.59 1.12 9.50
N ALA A 36 5.38 2.38 9.09
CA ALA A 36 4.09 3.05 9.22
C ALA A 36 2.98 2.38 8.39
N LEU A 37 3.29 1.83 7.21
CA LEU A 37 2.32 1.03 6.44
C LEU A 37 1.96 -0.29 7.14
N ASN A 38 2.93 -0.94 7.78
CA ASN A 38 2.68 -2.13 8.58
C ASN A 38 1.83 -1.83 9.82
N ASP A 39 1.89 -0.62 10.35
CA ASP A 39 1.04 -0.18 11.46
C ASP A 39 -0.39 0.15 11.00
N LEU A 40 -0.57 0.62 9.75
CA LEU A 40 -1.89 0.86 9.15
C LEU A 40 -2.60 -0.45 8.74
N LEU A 41 -1.83 -1.51 8.47
CA LEU A 41 -2.30 -2.83 8.08
C LEU A 41 -3.34 -3.45 9.05
N PRO A 42 -3.12 -3.51 10.38
CA PRO A 42 -4.11 -4.02 11.31
C PRO A 42 -5.36 -3.15 11.44
N GLY A 43 -5.26 -1.83 11.30
CA GLY A 43 -6.42 -0.93 11.25
C GLY A 43 -7.28 -1.20 10.03
N TRP A 44 -6.63 -1.38 8.88
CA TRP A 44 -7.29 -1.70 7.62
C TRP A 44 -7.92 -3.09 7.60
N LYS A 45 -7.28 -4.11 8.18
CA LYS A 45 -7.85 -5.47 8.30
C LYS A 45 -9.17 -5.49 9.10
N LYS A 46 -9.40 -4.47 9.94
CA LYS A 46 -10.62 -4.32 10.73
C LYS A 46 -11.69 -3.47 10.04
N ALA A 47 -11.36 -2.78 8.95
CA ALA A 47 -12.34 -1.98 8.21
C ALA A 47 -13.36 -2.90 7.53
N GLU A 48 -14.65 -2.69 7.82
CA GLU A 48 -15.73 -3.50 7.23
C GLU A 48 -15.77 -3.41 5.71
N GLU A 49 -15.39 -2.25 5.15
CA GLU A 49 -15.32 -2.00 3.71
C GLU A 49 -14.29 -2.86 2.97
N THR A 50 -13.34 -3.48 3.66
CA THR A 50 -12.28 -4.30 3.05
C THR A 50 -12.30 -5.74 3.54
N LYS A 51 -13.26 -6.08 4.39
CA LYS A 51 -13.50 -7.42 4.92
C LYS A 51 -13.71 -8.46 3.80
N TRP A 52 -14.34 -8.05 2.69
CA TRP A 52 -14.54 -8.89 1.50
C TRP A 52 -13.25 -9.18 0.71
N ILE A 53 -12.17 -8.42 0.94
CA ILE A 53 -10.85 -8.63 0.33
C ILE A 53 -9.95 -9.48 1.24
N GLY A 54 -10.19 -9.44 2.56
CA GLY A 54 -9.33 -10.02 3.60
C GLY A 54 -8.96 -11.49 3.38
N ASP A 55 -9.89 -12.33 2.90
CA ASP A 55 -9.64 -13.76 2.67
C ASP A 55 -8.71 -14.04 1.49
N CYS A 56 -8.81 -13.28 0.39
CA CYS A 56 -7.86 -13.39 -0.73
C CYS A 56 -6.50 -12.76 -0.38
N TYR A 57 -6.49 -11.82 0.56
CA TYR A 57 -5.34 -11.00 0.89
C TYR A 57 -4.20 -11.75 1.57
N SER A 58 -4.45 -12.86 2.30
CA SER A 58 -3.36 -13.60 2.97
C SER A 58 -2.30 -14.14 2.00
N LYS A 59 -2.70 -14.43 0.75
CA LYS A 59 -1.82 -14.90 -0.34
C LYS A 59 -1.08 -13.76 -1.05
N ILE A 60 -1.67 -12.57 -1.06
CA ILE A 60 -1.23 -11.41 -1.87
C ILE A 60 -0.40 -10.42 -1.04
N LEU A 61 -0.63 -10.40 0.27
CA LEU A 61 0.07 -9.55 1.24
C LEU A 61 1.60 -9.62 1.09
N PRO A 62 2.24 -10.80 0.98
CA PRO A 62 3.69 -10.87 0.87
C PRO A 62 4.21 -10.20 -0.41
N ASP A 63 3.50 -10.39 -1.53
CA ASP A 63 3.87 -9.85 -2.84
C ASP A 63 3.69 -8.34 -2.93
N VAL A 64 2.55 -7.84 -2.46
CA VAL A 64 2.26 -6.40 -2.44
C VAL A 64 3.22 -5.68 -1.49
N ASN A 65 3.49 -6.25 -0.33
CA ASN A 65 4.41 -5.63 0.64
C ASN A 65 5.86 -5.65 0.11
N ARG A 66 6.26 -6.69 -0.63
CA ARG A 66 7.55 -6.74 -1.33
C ARG A 66 7.64 -5.66 -2.41
N HIS A 67 6.62 -5.49 -3.24
CA HIS A 67 6.59 -4.43 -4.25
C HIS A 67 6.63 -3.03 -3.63
N LEU A 68 5.85 -2.79 -2.57
CA LEU A 68 5.87 -1.54 -1.84
C LEU A 68 7.28 -1.29 -1.30
N LYS A 69 7.91 -2.28 -0.66
CA LYS A 69 9.29 -2.17 -0.14
C LYS A 69 10.27 -1.70 -1.21
N THR A 70 10.23 -2.33 -2.38
CA THR A 70 11.13 -1.99 -3.50
C THR A 70 10.88 -0.57 -4.00
N VAL A 71 9.61 -0.15 -4.13
CA VAL A 71 9.28 1.21 -4.59
C VAL A 71 9.63 2.27 -3.56
N TYR A 72 9.32 2.07 -2.28
CA TYR A 72 9.73 3.00 -1.22
C TYR A 72 11.24 3.08 -1.12
N LYS A 73 11.97 1.95 -1.16
CA LYS A 73 13.43 1.98 -1.17
C LYS A 73 13.95 2.83 -2.34
N LYS A 74 13.43 2.63 -3.55
CA LYS A 74 13.80 3.46 -4.71
C LYS A 74 13.44 4.93 -4.53
N LEU A 75 12.25 5.23 -3.97
CA LEU A 75 11.75 6.58 -3.70
C LEU A 75 12.66 7.33 -2.70
N PHE A 76 13.07 6.67 -1.61
CA PHE A 76 13.99 7.22 -0.61
C PHE A 76 15.44 7.28 -1.08
N ASP A 77 15.87 6.34 -1.94
CA ASP A 77 17.18 6.40 -2.59
C ASP A 77 17.25 7.52 -3.66
N GLY A 78 16.21 8.36 -3.80
CA GLY A 78 16.13 9.46 -4.76
C GLY A 78 15.97 9.02 -6.22
N ARG A 79 15.82 7.71 -6.46
CA ARG A 79 15.71 7.09 -7.80
C ARG A 79 14.27 6.78 -8.21
N GLY A 80 13.34 6.86 -7.28
CA GLY A 80 11.92 6.63 -7.49
C GLY A 80 11.16 7.94 -7.56
N ARG A 81 10.20 8.03 -8.49
CA ARG A 81 9.13 9.04 -8.45
C ARG A 81 7.87 8.40 -7.87
N PHE A 82 7.09 9.15 -7.10
CA PHE A 82 5.76 8.69 -6.69
C PHE A 82 4.97 8.27 -7.95
N PRO A 83 4.33 7.09 -7.95
CA PRO A 83 3.49 6.67 -9.07
C PRO A 83 2.38 7.71 -9.27
N ARG A 84 2.30 8.29 -10.48
CA ARG A 84 1.17 9.14 -10.86
C ARG A 84 0.00 8.23 -11.23
N PHE A 85 -1.08 8.31 -10.48
CA PHE A 85 -2.35 7.75 -10.89
C PHE A 85 -2.93 8.61 -12.03
N LYS A 86 -3.42 7.97 -13.09
CA LYS A 86 -4.25 8.56 -14.14
C LYS A 86 -5.64 7.96 -14.03
#